data_AF-A0A3A5IMY7-F1
#
_entry.id   AF-A0A3A5IMY7-F1
#
_cell.length_a   1.000
_cell.length_b   1.000
_cell.length_c   1.000
_cell.angle_alpha   90.00
_cell.angle_beta   90.00
_cell.angle_gamma   90.00
#
_symmetry.space_group_name_H-M   'P 1'
#
loop_
_entity.id
_entity.type
_entity.pdbx_description
1 polymer ?
#
loop_
_entity_poly.entity_id
_entity_poly.type
_entity_poly.pdbx_seq_one_letter_code
_entity_poly.pdbx_strand_id
1 'polypeptide(L)'
;MSFSEFVVLLLIYSGLLIFFLVPFSKQEQSKDRYQGQISFSSIFKENLVKMIFHKKAVLALVLFVFVLISIHAGFEGAEWHYNAHSGYPPISNKLPALYSMGSIVIYTGVLLLSLGYMRTLQSMKSVK
;
A
#
# COMPACT_ATOMS: atom_id res chain seq x y z
N MET A 1 0.59 -14.20 15.61
CA MET A 1 0.16 -12.79 15.51
C MET A 1 -1.33 -12.75 15.79
N SER A 2 -1.76 -11.99 16.79
CA SER A 2 -3.19 -11.86 17.09
C SER A 2 -3.90 -11.00 16.03
N PHE A 3 -5.23 -11.15 15.91
CA PHE A 3 -6.00 -10.36 14.95
C PHE A 3 -5.87 -8.84 15.19
N SER A 4 -5.82 -8.42 16.46
CA SER A 4 -5.63 -7.02 16.85
C SER A 4 -4.27 -6.46 16.41
N GLU A 5 -3.19 -7.22 16.55
CA GLU A 5 -1.85 -6.81 16.05
C GLU A 5 -1.89 -6.58 14.53
N PHE A 6 -2.58 -7.44 13.79
CA PHE A 6 -2.68 -7.32 12.34
C PHE A 6 -3.48 -6.08 11.92
N VAL A 7 -4.57 -5.78 12.61
CA VAL A 7 -5.38 -4.58 12.37
C VAL A 7 -4.59 -3.31 12.65
N VAL A 8 -3.85 -3.26 13.76
CA VAL A 8 -3.00 -2.10 14.11
C VAL A 8 -1.90 -1.91 13.07
N LEU A 9 -1.24 -2.99 12.65
CA LEU A 9 -0.21 -2.93 11.61
C LEU A 9 -0.78 -2.43 10.28
N LEU A 10 -1.95 -2.92 9.86
CA LEU A 10 -2.64 -2.44 8.66
C LEU A 10 -2.99 -0.95 8.74
N LEU A 11 -3.45 -0.47 9.89
CA LEU A 11 -3.81 0.93 10.08
C LEU A 11 -2.59 1.84 9.95
N ILE A 12 -1.51 1.52 10.67
CA ILE A 12 -0.24 2.26 10.62
C ILE A 12 0.34 2.22 9.20
N TYR A 13 0.37 1.03 8.59
CA TYR A 13 0.85 0.83 7.24
C TYR A 13 0.07 1.67 6.23
N SER A 14 -1.26 1.64 6.29
CA SER A 14 -2.12 2.40 5.37
C SER A 14 -1.91 3.90 5.51
N GLY A 15 -1.86 4.41 6.75
CA GLY A 15 -1.63 5.84 7.01
C GLY A 15 -0.29 6.33 6.44
N LEU A 16 0.79 5.58 6.69
CA LEU A 16 2.11 5.90 6.15
C LEU A 16 2.17 5.78 4.62
N LEU A 17 1.55 4.74 4.06
CA LEU A 17 1.53 4.54 2.61
C LEU A 17 0.77 5.66 1.90
N ILE A 18 -0.37 6.09 2.44
CA ILE A 18 -1.12 7.25 1.95
C ILE A 18 -0.26 8.51 2.05
N PHE A 19 0.37 8.75 3.20
CA PHE A 19 1.24 9.91 3.41
C PHE A 19 2.39 9.97 2.41
N PHE A 20 3.00 8.83 2.09
CA PHE A 20 4.06 8.77 1.10
C PHE A 20 3.50 8.90 -0.32
N LEU A 21 2.41 8.22 -0.69
CA LEU A 21 1.91 8.19 -2.07
C LEU A 21 1.13 9.43 -2.51
N VAL A 22 0.54 10.18 -1.57
CA VAL A 22 -0.21 11.39 -1.91
C VAL A 22 0.73 12.59 -1.95
N PRO A 23 1.05 13.14 -3.12
CA PRO A 23 1.82 14.37 -3.17
C PRO A 23 0.97 15.51 -2.61
N PHE A 24 1.36 16.00 -1.42
CA PHE A 24 0.80 17.19 -0.75
C PHE A 24 1.18 18.53 -1.41
N SER A 25 1.82 18.49 -2.59
CA SER A 25 2.10 19.71 -3.33
C SER A 25 0.77 20.42 -3.61
N LYS A 26 0.60 21.62 -3.04
CA LYS A 26 -0.50 22.53 -3.38
C LYS A 26 -0.49 22.67 -4.88
N GLN A 27 -1.49 22.05 -5.53
CA GLN A 27 -1.98 22.40 -6.86
C GLN A 27 -1.01 23.32 -7.63
N GLU A 28 0.02 22.75 -8.24
CA GLU A 28 0.30 23.17 -9.60
C GLU A 28 -0.90 22.63 -10.39
N GLN A 29 -2.02 23.36 -10.28
CA GLN A 29 -2.97 23.46 -11.36
C GLN A 29 -2.10 23.82 -12.54
N SER A 30 -1.80 22.83 -13.37
CA SER A 30 -1.32 23.04 -14.71
C SER A 30 -2.33 23.98 -15.36
N LYS A 31 -2.05 25.28 -15.29
CA LYS A 31 -2.78 26.35 -15.97
C LYS A 31 -2.69 26.20 -17.48
N ASP A 32 -1.90 25.25 -17.98
CA ASP A 32 -1.75 24.95 -19.38
C ASP A 32 -2.23 23.52 -19.68
N ARG A 33 -3.50 23.34 -20.03
CA ARG A 33 -3.93 22.26 -20.95
C ARG A 33 -5.37 22.47 -21.42
N TYR A 34 -5.45 23.08 -22.61
CA TYR A 34 -6.42 22.95 -23.70
C TYR A 34 -7.83 22.44 -23.35
N GLN A 35 -8.83 23.26 -23.73
CA GLN A 35 -10.28 23.00 -23.80
C GLN A 35 -10.67 21.86 -24.76
N GLY A 36 -10.03 20.69 -24.64
CA GLY A 36 -10.47 19.44 -25.27
C GLY A 36 -11.19 18.58 -24.23
N GLN A 37 -12.17 17.79 -24.66
CA GLN A 37 -12.96 16.88 -23.84
C GLN A 37 -12.06 15.88 -23.07
N ILE A 38 -11.65 16.22 -21.85
CA ILE A 38 -10.74 15.39 -21.05
C ILE A 38 -11.53 14.20 -20.50
N SER A 39 -11.12 12.98 -20.87
CA SER A 39 -11.76 11.75 -20.39
C SER A 39 -11.33 11.42 -18.95
N PHE A 40 -12.21 10.75 -18.18
CA PHE A 40 -11.87 10.25 -16.83
C PHE A 40 -10.62 9.37 -16.86
N SER A 41 -10.52 8.48 -17.84
CA SER A 41 -9.42 7.52 -17.98
C SER A 41 -8.06 8.21 -18.13
N SER A 42 -7.99 9.29 -18.92
CA SER A 42 -6.74 10.06 -19.07
C SER A 42 -6.30 10.71 -17.74
N ILE A 43 -7.24 11.29 -16.98
CA ILE A 43 -6.93 11.94 -15.69
C ILE A 43 -6.53 10.90 -14.65
N PHE A 44 -7.23 9.76 -14.60
CA PHE A 44 -6.91 8.66 -13.70
C PHE A 44 -5.51 8.09 -13.94
N LYS A 45 -5.17 7.84 -15.21
CA LYS A 45 -3.84 7.36 -15.59
C LYS A 45 -2.75 8.38 -15.21
N GLU A 46 -2.97 9.66 -15.50
CA GLU A 46 -2.02 10.72 -15.14
C GLU A 46 -1.83 10.82 -13.62
N ASN A 47 -2.91 10.72 -12.84
CA ASN A 47 -2.85 10.72 -11.38
C ASN A 47 -2.10 9.51 -10.82
N LEU A 48 -2.35 8.31 -11.33
CA LEU A 48 -1.61 7.10 -10.92
C LEU A 48 -0.12 7.21 -11.22
N VAL A 49 0.25 7.65 -12.43
CA VAL A 49 1.66 7.83 -12.80
C VAL A 49 2.33 8.85 -11.89
N LYS A 50 1.67 9.98 -11.62
CA LYS A 50 2.19 10.99 -10.67
C LYS A 50 2.35 10.42 -9.26
N MET A 51 1.47 9.54 -8.80
CA MET A 51 1.60 8.90 -7.49
C MET A 51 2.74 7.88 -7.44
N ILE A 52 2.92 7.07 -8.48
CA ILE A 52 3.93 6.00 -8.51
C ILE A 52 5.35 6.57 -8.73
N PHE A 53 5.49 7.60 -9.57
CA PHE A 53 6.80 8.11 -9.99
C PHE A 53 7.26 9.36 -9.23
N HIS A 54 6.62 9.75 -8.12
CA HIS A 54 7.09 10.86 -7.33
C HIS A 54 8.18 10.44 -6.33
N LYS A 55 9.01 11.41 -5.90
CA LYS A 55 10.19 11.16 -5.05
C LYS A 55 9.93 10.39 -3.74
N LYS A 56 8.76 10.53 -3.11
CA LYS A 56 8.45 9.81 -1.87
C LYS A 56 7.84 8.42 -2.12
N ALA A 57 7.53 8.05 -3.37
CA ALA A 57 7.07 6.70 -3.69
C ALA A 57 8.16 5.66 -3.38
N VAL A 58 9.43 6.05 -3.44
CA VAL A 58 10.54 5.23 -2.98
C VAL A 58 10.39 4.87 -1.50
N LEU A 59 9.95 5.80 -0.65
CA LEU A 59 9.69 5.52 0.77
C LEU A 59 8.49 4.57 0.95
N ALA A 60 7.45 4.71 0.11
CA ALA A 60 6.32 3.77 0.11
C ALA A 60 6.76 2.35 -0.30
N LEU A 61 7.66 2.23 -1.27
CA LEU A 61 8.24 0.96 -1.70
C LEU A 61 9.10 0.33 -0.60
N VAL A 62 9.97 1.12 0.04
CA VAL A 62 10.78 0.68 1.18
C VAL A 62 9.89 0.20 2.32
N LEU A 63 8.83 0.94 2.65
CA LEU A 63 7.86 0.55 3.66
C LEU A 63 7.16 -0.77 3.30
N PHE A 64 6.75 -0.93 2.04
CA PHE A 64 6.12 -2.17 1.58
C PHE A 64 7.05 -3.37 1.72
N VAL A 65 8.30 -3.27 1.26
CA VAL A 65 9.30 -4.33 1.41
C VAL A 65 9.56 -4.62 2.89
N PHE A 66 9.69 -3.59 3.71
CA PHE A 66 9.87 -3.73 5.16
C PHE A 66 8.73 -4.52 5.81
N VAL A 67 7.48 -4.25 5.43
CA VAL A 67 6.30 -4.98 5.94
C VAL A 67 6.33 -6.44 5.51
N LEU A 68 6.67 -6.74 4.25
CA LEU A 68 6.78 -8.11 3.77
C LEU A 68 7.86 -8.90 4.53
N ILE A 69 9.03 -8.29 4.77
CA ILE A 69 10.09 -8.90 5.58
C ILE A 69 9.62 -9.11 7.02
N SER A 70 8.95 -8.12 7.60
CA SER A 70 8.44 -8.18 8.98
C SER A 70 7.43 -9.31 9.18
N ILE A 71 6.53 -9.50 8.20
CA ILE A 71 5.57 -10.62 8.22
C ILE A 71 6.31 -11.95 8.16
N HIS A 72 7.25 -12.10 7.23
CA HIS A 72 8.02 -13.32 7.09
C HIS A 72 8.81 -13.66 8.36
N ALA A 73 9.55 -12.69 8.89
CA ALA A 73 10.32 -12.82 10.13
C ALA A 73 9.42 -13.16 11.33
N GLY A 74 8.22 -12.57 11.40
CA GLY A 74 7.25 -12.87 12.46
C GLY A 74 6.77 -14.33 12.43
N PHE A 75 6.51 -14.88 11.25
CA PHE A 75 6.14 -16.29 11.10
C PHE A 75 7.31 -17.25 11.35
N GLU A 76 8.51 -16.92 10.86
CA GLU A 76 9.72 -17.72 11.14
C GLU A 76 10.03 -17.75 12.64
N GLY A 77 9.97 -16.60 13.32
CA GLY A 77 10.20 -16.52 14.76
C GLY A 77 9.17 -17.34 15.56
N ALA A 78 7.90 -17.31 15.15
CA ALA A 78 6.86 -18.11 15.78
C ALA A 78 7.04 -19.62 15.54
N GLU A 79 7.44 -20.02 14.33
CA GLU A 79 7.76 -21.41 14.00
C GLU A 79 8.95 -21.91 14.82
N TRP A 80 10.03 -21.13 14.86
CA TRP A 80 11.23 -21.46 15.63
C TRP A 80 10.91 -21.62 17.12
N HIS A 81 10.18 -20.67 17.71
CA HIS A 81 9.82 -20.72 19.13
C HIS A 81 8.95 -21.96 19.45
N TYR A 82 7.94 -22.25 18.63
CA TYR A 82 7.10 -23.43 18.83
C TYR A 82 7.91 -24.72 18.71
N ASN A 83 8.73 -24.85 17.67
CA ASN A 83 9.49 -26.07 17.41
C ASN A 83 10.58 -26.31 18.45
N ALA A 84 11.14 -25.26 19.05
CA ALA A 84 12.18 -25.36 20.07
C ALA A 84 11.63 -25.60 21.48
N HIS A 85 10.42 -25.11 21.80
CA HIS A 85 9.96 -25.04 23.20
C HIS A 85 8.61 -25.71 23.49
N SER A 86 7.84 -26.13 22.48
CA SER A 86 6.48 -26.64 22.72
C SER A 86 6.42 -28.09 23.21
N GLY A 87 7.46 -28.89 22.95
CA GLY A 87 7.46 -30.34 23.23
C GLY A 87 6.55 -31.16 22.30
N TYR A 88 5.90 -30.52 21.32
CA TYR A 88 5.06 -31.16 20.30
C TYR A 88 5.84 -31.40 19.00
N PRO A 89 5.30 -32.21 18.07
CA PRO A 89 5.89 -32.37 16.74
C PRO A 89 6.06 -31.02 16.02
N PRO A 90 7.09 -30.89 15.17
CA PRO A 90 7.39 -29.64 14.49
C PRO A 90 6.26 -29.22 13.55
N ILE A 91 5.97 -27.92 13.55
CA ILE A 91 5.03 -27.28 12.62
C ILE A 91 5.79 -26.48 11.56
N SER A 92 5.09 -26.11 10.48
CA SER A 92 5.59 -25.13 9.51
C SER A 92 4.57 -24.03 9.26
N ASN A 93 5.05 -22.78 9.29
CA ASN A 93 4.27 -21.57 9.09
C ASN A 93 4.51 -20.92 7.72
N LYS A 94 5.22 -21.60 6.80
CA LYS A 94 5.54 -21.07 5.46
C LYS A 94 4.31 -20.71 4.63
N LEU A 95 3.30 -21.59 4.59
CA LEU A 95 2.05 -21.34 3.85
C LEU A 95 1.26 -20.16 4.43
N PRO A 96 0.98 -20.11 5.76
CA PRO A 96 0.38 -18.94 6.39
C PRO A 96 1.13 -17.62 6.13
N ALA A 97 2.47 -17.67 6.13
CA ALA A 97 3.31 -16.51 5.81
C ALA A 97 3.08 -16.03 4.38
N LEU A 98 3.12 -16.94 3.40
CA LEU A 98 2.89 -16.62 1.99
C LEU A 98 1.48 -16.05 1.75
N TYR A 99 0.45 -16.63 2.37
CA TYR A 99 -0.91 -16.09 2.27
C TYR A 99 -1.01 -14.69 2.88
N SER A 100 -0.37 -14.46 4.02
CA SER A 100 -0.36 -13.13 4.66
C SER A 100 0.37 -12.10 3.80
N MET A 101 1.53 -12.44 3.25
CA MET A 101 2.27 -11.58 2.32
C MET A 101 1.46 -11.27 1.06
N GLY A 102 0.85 -12.30 0.45
CA GLY A 102 -0.01 -12.15 -0.72
C GLY A 102 -1.22 -11.25 -0.44
N SER A 103 -1.84 -11.37 0.74
CA SER A 103 -2.95 -10.51 1.14
C SER A 103 -2.54 -9.03 1.22
N ILE A 104 -1.34 -8.75 1.73
CA ILE A 104 -0.79 -7.39 1.79
C ILE A 104 -0.49 -6.85 0.38
N VAL A 105 0.05 -7.66 -0.53
CA VAL A 105 0.27 -7.27 -1.94
C VAL A 105 -1.06 -6.85 -2.59
N ILE A 106 -2.09 -7.68 -2.46
CA ILE A 106 -3.43 -7.41 -3.01
C ILE A 106 -4.02 -6.15 -2.38
N TYR A 107 -3.96 -6.05 -1.04
CA TYR A 107 -4.44 -4.89 -0.29
C TYR A 107 -3.79 -3.59 -0.75
N THR A 108 -2.46 -3.57 -0.90
CA THR A 108 -1.72 -2.40 -1.37
C THR A 108 -2.12 -2.00 -2.79
N GLY A 109 -2.34 -2.97 -3.68
CA GLY A 109 -2.85 -2.72 -5.02
C GLY A 109 -4.23 -2.05 -5.02
N VAL A 110 -5.16 -2.58 -4.22
CA VAL A 110 -6.51 -2.02 -4.06
C VAL A 110 -6.45 -0.61 -3.48
N LEU A 111 -5.60 -0.39 -2.47
CA LEU A 111 -5.43 0.91 -1.83
C LEU A 111 -4.89 1.96 -2.82
N LEU A 112 -3.88 1.59 -3.62
CA LEU A 112 -3.32 2.47 -4.66
C LEU A 112 -4.37 2.88 -5.70
N LEU A 113 -5.14 1.92 -6.20
CA LEU A 113 -6.22 2.18 -7.17
C LEU A 113 -7.32 3.07 -6.57
N SER A 114 -7.70 2.80 -5.32
CA SER A 114 -8.72 3.58 -4.60
C SER A 114 -8.28 5.03 -4.40
N LEU A 115 -7.01 5.25 -4.04
CA LEU A 115 -6.44 6.59 -3.92
C LEU A 115 -6.38 7.32 -5.26
N GLY A 116 -5.95 6.64 -6.33
CA GLY A 116 -5.97 7.20 -7.69
C GLY A 116 -7.37 7.60 -8.13
N TYR A 117 -8.38 6.78 -7.79
CA TYR A 117 -9.79 7.02 -8.10
C TYR A 117 -10.31 8.24 -7.33
N MET A 118 -10.11 8.29 -6.01
CA MET A 118 -10.52 9.44 -5.18
C MET A 118 -9.88 10.74 -5.65
N ARG A 119 -8.58 10.72 -5.98
CA ARG A 119 -7.87 11.89 -6.49
C ARG A 119 -8.46 12.37 -7.82
N THR A 120 -8.83 11.44 -8.70
CA THR A 120 -9.45 11.75 -9.99
C THR A 120 -10.81 12.39 -9.81
N LEU A 121 -11.64 11.87 -8.90
CA LEU A 121 -12.92 12.49 -8.54
C LEU A 121 -12.75 13.91 -8.00
N GLN A 122 -11.74 14.15 -7.15
CA GLN A 122 -11.44 15.48 -6.63
C GLN A 122 -10.98 16.44 -7.75
N SER A 123 -10.11 15.98 -8.66
CA SER A 123 -9.68 16.78 -9.82
C SER A 123 -10.85 17.17 -10.72
N MET A 124 -11.79 16.25 -10.98
CA MET A 124 -12.96 16.55 -11.81
C MET A 124 -13.96 17.50 -11.14
N LYS A 125 -14.15 17.41 -9.82
CA LYS A 125 -14.99 18.35 -9.06
C LYS A 125 -14.43 19.77 -9.08
N SER A 126 -13.10 19.93 -9.12
CA SER A 126 -12.44 21.25 -9.15
C SER A 126 -12.49 21.94 -10.53
N VAL A 127 -12.91 21.24 -11.59
CA VAL A 127 -12.97 21.76 -12.97
C VAL A 127 -14.39 22.22 -13.34
N LYS A 128 -15.41 21.83 -12.57
CA LYS A 128 -16.79 22.35 -12.68
C LYS A 128 -16.96 23.57 -11.79
#